data_AF-A0ABC9BKD4-F1
#
_entry.id   AF-A0ABC9BKD4-F1
#
_cell.length_a   1.000
_cell.length_b   1.000
_cell.length_c   1.000
_cell.angle_alpha   90.00
_cell.angle_beta   90.00
_cell.angle_gamma   90.00
#
_symmetry.space_group_name_H-M   'P 1'
#
loop_
_entity.id
_entity.type
_entity.pdbx_description
1 polymer ?
#
loop_
_entity_poly.entity_id
_entity_poly.type
_entity_poly.pdbx_seq_one_letter_code
_entity_poly.pdbx_strand_id
1 'polypeptide(L)'
;MAPVLQAAGLGTGGSSGLTLNPVAQRALSRGASTLSTPMSPPPAFGSIVTVLSIDGGGVRGVIPGTILAFLEEKLQELDGPDARIADYFDVIAGTSTGGLVTAMLTAPSPDDKNRPIFAAKDINDFYLKHCPNIFPSCGGGPLGLFKKLMTGPKYDGKYLHSVIRDLLGETKVSNALKNIVIPTFDIKLLQPTIFSKYDAMNDVSKDALLSDVCISTSAAPTYLPGHQFETKDKDGETRPFNLIDGGVAANNPTLLAMNDVTKQILLGSQDFFPIKPADYGKFMVLSLGTGSAKVEEKFDAVQCSRWGLMGWLYNKGATPIIDSFSQASSDLVDIHASVLFQALHSEKSYLRIQDDELTGDTSSVDISTAENLNRLVDVGKALLKKPACKVNVEAGKNEPDGNRGTNEEELTHFAKMLVDERQARLKKKGSSTL
;
A
#
# COMPACT_ATOMS: atom_id res chain seq x y z
N MET A 1 61.86 -18.74 -48.59
CA MET A 1 62.10 -17.81 -47.45
C MET A 1 61.50 -18.46 -46.22
N ALA A 2 62.31 -19.22 -45.49
CA ALA A 2 62.93 -18.80 -44.23
C ALA A 2 61.93 -18.86 -43.04
N PRO A 3 62.10 -19.81 -42.10
CA PRO A 3 61.19 -20.08 -40.99
C PRO A 3 61.79 -19.72 -39.59
N VAL A 4 60.94 -19.73 -38.54
CA VAL A 4 61.16 -20.39 -37.22
C VAL A 4 62.17 -19.81 -36.16
N LEU A 5 61.67 -19.70 -34.90
CA LEU A 5 62.34 -19.77 -33.55
C LEU A 5 63.38 -18.65 -33.20
N GLN A 6 63.66 -18.20 -31.96
CA GLN A 6 63.34 -18.58 -30.57
C GLN A 6 63.83 -17.49 -29.58
N ALA A 7 63.31 -17.55 -28.34
CA ALA A 7 64.02 -17.31 -27.05
C ALA A 7 64.57 -15.90 -26.70
N ALA A 8 64.20 -15.23 -25.61
CA ALA A 8 64.34 -15.54 -24.16
C ALA A 8 65.30 -14.52 -23.48
N GLY A 9 64.98 -14.09 -22.25
CA GLY A 9 65.86 -13.32 -21.35
C GLY A 9 65.18 -12.06 -20.79
N LEU A 10 64.50 -12.13 -19.63
CA LEU A 10 65.02 -12.02 -18.25
C LEU A 10 64.95 -10.58 -17.67
N GLY A 11 64.00 -10.41 -16.74
CA GLY A 11 64.18 -9.66 -15.49
C GLY A 11 64.00 -8.14 -15.51
N THR A 12 63.00 -7.62 -14.77
CA THR A 12 63.16 -7.16 -13.37
C THR A 12 61.92 -6.39 -12.89
N GLY A 13 61.47 -6.73 -11.67
CA GLY A 13 60.94 -5.83 -10.62
C GLY A 13 59.87 -4.78 -10.95
N GLY A 14 58.66 -5.01 -10.45
CA GLY A 14 57.65 -3.95 -10.32
C GLY A 14 56.38 -4.45 -9.66
N SER A 15 56.42 -4.71 -8.36
CA SER A 15 55.24 -4.99 -7.54
C SER A 15 54.38 -3.73 -7.40
N SER A 16 53.25 -3.66 -8.10
CA SER A 16 52.14 -2.78 -7.74
C SER A 16 50.90 -3.66 -7.53
N GLY A 17 50.60 -3.92 -6.26
CA GLY A 17 49.40 -4.63 -5.84
C GLY A 17 48.17 -3.83 -6.29
N LEU A 18 47.45 -4.36 -7.26
CA LEU A 18 46.07 -3.96 -7.53
C LEU A 18 45.22 -4.47 -6.37
N THR A 19 45.00 -3.61 -5.37
CA THR A 19 43.98 -3.80 -4.35
C THR A 19 42.62 -3.86 -5.05
N LEU A 20 42.12 -5.09 -5.23
CA LEU A 20 40.74 -5.32 -5.64
C LEU A 20 39.79 -4.67 -4.64
N ASN A 21 38.81 -3.94 -5.16
CA ASN A 21 37.76 -3.31 -4.38
C ASN A 21 37.07 -4.36 -3.48
N PRO A 22 36.85 -4.10 -2.17
CA PRO A 22 36.23 -5.06 -1.24
C PRO A 22 34.82 -5.51 -1.65
N VAL A 23 34.16 -4.77 -2.55
CA VAL A 23 32.89 -5.18 -3.18
C VAL A 23 33.08 -6.35 -4.16
N ALA A 24 34.18 -6.37 -4.92
CA ALA A 24 34.46 -7.43 -5.90
C ALA A 24 34.86 -8.76 -5.24
N GLN A 25 35.52 -8.72 -4.07
CA GLN A 25 35.81 -9.92 -3.28
C GLN A 25 34.56 -10.54 -2.63
N ARG A 26 33.53 -9.73 -2.34
CA ARG A 26 32.23 -10.21 -1.84
C ARG A 26 31.40 -10.93 -2.90
N ALA A 27 31.60 -10.61 -4.17
CA ALA A 27 30.91 -11.27 -5.28
C ALA A 27 31.49 -12.67 -5.58
N LEU A 28 32.80 -12.86 -5.41
CA LEU A 28 33.50 -14.10 -5.74
C LEU A 28 33.49 -15.17 -4.62
N SER A 29 33.03 -14.81 -3.42
CA SER A 29 32.84 -15.74 -2.29
C SER A 29 31.43 -16.35 -2.24
N ARG A 30 30.51 -15.93 -3.12
CA ARG A 30 29.23 -16.60 -3.33
C ARG A 30 29.44 -17.86 -4.16
N GLY A 31 29.85 -18.94 -3.48
CA GLY A 31 29.67 -20.29 -4.00
C GLY A 31 28.22 -20.48 -4.43
N ALA A 32 28.04 -21.10 -5.59
CA ALA A 32 26.76 -21.29 -6.26
C ALA A 32 25.68 -21.87 -5.32
N SER A 33 24.77 -21.03 -4.85
CA SER A 33 23.45 -21.47 -4.37
C SER A 33 22.49 -21.36 -5.54
N THR A 34 22.32 -22.47 -6.25
CA THR A 34 21.22 -22.65 -7.19
C THR A 34 19.88 -22.55 -6.45
N LEU A 35 18.97 -21.69 -6.96
CA LEU A 35 17.55 -21.51 -6.59
C LEU A 35 17.22 -20.63 -5.37
N SER A 36 17.10 -19.32 -5.56
CA SER A 36 16.17 -18.52 -4.76
C SER A 36 15.59 -17.40 -5.62
N THR A 37 14.44 -17.63 -6.25
CA THR A 37 13.60 -16.50 -6.68
C THR A 37 13.15 -15.78 -5.39
N PRO A 38 13.43 -14.47 -5.21
CA PRO A 38 13.04 -13.76 -3.99
C PRO A 38 11.52 -13.74 -3.80
N MET A 39 10.74 -13.86 -4.87
CA MET A 39 9.27 -13.88 -4.81
C MET A 39 8.71 -15.26 -4.45
N SER A 40 7.72 -15.29 -3.57
CA SER A 40 6.94 -16.51 -3.31
C SER A 40 6.26 -17.03 -4.57
N PRO A 41 6.17 -18.37 -4.74
CA PRO A 41 5.36 -18.97 -5.80
C PRO A 41 3.90 -18.50 -5.72
N PRO A 42 3.17 -18.53 -6.87
CA PRO A 42 1.75 -18.17 -6.90
C PRO A 42 0.89 -18.99 -5.94
N PRO A 43 -0.30 -18.48 -5.55
CA PRO A 43 -1.27 -19.19 -4.73
C PRO A 43 -1.59 -20.61 -5.20
N ALA A 44 -1.54 -20.89 -6.50
CA ALA A 44 -1.74 -22.24 -7.06
C ALA A 44 -0.84 -23.33 -6.43
N PHE A 45 0.33 -22.95 -5.92
CA PHE A 45 1.25 -23.85 -5.21
C PHE A 45 0.95 -23.97 -3.70
N GLY A 46 -0.06 -23.26 -3.22
CA GLY A 46 -0.37 -23.10 -1.81
C GLY A 46 -1.78 -23.57 -1.45
N SER A 47 -2.25 -23.07 -0.31
CA SER A 47 -3.58 -23.38 0.24
C SER A 47 -4.43 -22.14 0.54
N ILE A 48 -3.78 -20.98 0.67
CA ILE A 48 -4.41 -19.71 1.00
C ILE A 48 -3.97 -18.62 0.03
N VAL A 49 -4.81 -17.58 -0.13
CA VAL A 49 -4.49 -16.34 -0.83
C VAL A 49 -4.25 -15.25 0.20
N THR A 50 -3.12 -14.57 0.10
CA THR A 50 -2.67 -13.57 1.08
C THR A 50 -2.92 -12.15 0.55
N VAL A 51 -3.63 -11.34 1.34
CA VAL A 51 -4.05 -9.99 0.95
C VAL A 51 -3.61 -8.99 2.02
N LEU A 52 -2.93 -7.93 1.58
CA LEU A 52 -2.68 -6.73 2.37
C LEU A 52 -3.56 -5.62 1.83
N SER A 53 -4.31 -4.95 2.70
CA SER A 53 -5.15 -3.79 2.38
C SER A 53 -4.75 -2.61 3.26
N ILE A 54 -4.56 -1.45 2.64
CA ILE A 54 -4.13 -0.22 3.33
C ILE A 54 -5.13 0.89 3.02
N ASP A 55 -5.75 1.44 4.06
CA ASP A 55 -6.73 2.51 3.92
C ASP A 55 -6.12 3.85 3.47
N GLY A 56 -6.96 4.72 2.93
CA GLY A 56 -6.62 6.13 2.71
C GLY A 56 -6.58 6.93 4.02
N GLY A 57 -5.89 8.07 4.01
CA GLY A 57 -5.80 8.91 5.22
C GLY A 57 -4.81 10.07 5.23
N GLY A 58 -4.22 10.44 4.08
CA GLY A 58 -3.29 11.56 3.97
C GLY A 58 -2.02 11.35 4.81
N VAL A 59 -1.61 12.35 5.59
CA VAL A 59 -0.41 12.25 6.45
C VAL A 59 -0.46 11.08 7.45
N ARG A 60 -1.65 10.57 7.75
CA ARG A 60 -1.85 9.45 8.68
C ARG A 60 -1.36 8.10 8.14
N GLY A 61 -0.91 8.02 6.88
CA GLY A 61 -0.20 6.84 6.34
C GLY A 61 1.05 6.43 7.13
N VAL A 62 1.58 7.31 7.97
CA VAL A 62 2.63 7.01 8.95
C VAL A 62 2.22 5.91 9.94
N ILE A 63 0.93 5.81 10.29
CA ILE A 63 0.42 4.78 11.20
C ILE A 63 0.58 3.39 10.56
N PRO A 64 -0.03 3.08 9.40
CA PRO A 64 0.18 1.78 8.75
C PRO A 64 1.63 1.57 8.32
N GLY A 65 2.39 2.63 7.98
CA GLY A 65 3.84 2.53 7.73
C GLY A 65 4.61 1.96 8.94
N THR A 66 4.27 2.41 10.15
CA THR A 66 4.85 1.90 11.41
C THR A 66 4.49 0.43 11.64
N ILE A 67 3.24 0.05 11.38
CA ILE A 67 2.77 -1.34 11.52
C ILE A 67 3.47 -2.26 10.51
N LEU A 68 3.62 -1.81 9.26
CA LEU A 68 4.31 -2.56 8.21
C LEU A 68 5.79 -2.72 8.49
N ALA A 69 6.44 -1.70 9.06
CA ALA A 69 7.83 -1.78 9.49
C ALA A 69 8.04 -2.91 10.52
N PHE A 70 7.16 -2.99 11.51
CA PHE A 70 7.18 -4.07 12.50
C PHE A 70 6.92 -5.45 11.87
N LEU A 71 5.91 -5.55 10.98
CA LEU A 71 5.63 -6.81 10.29
C LEU A 71 6.82 -7.28 9.46
N GLU A 72 7.45 -6.38 8.70
CA GLU A 72 8.61 -6.72 7.86
C GLU A 72 9.82 -7.11 8.71
N GLU A 73 10.04 -6.48 9.86
CA GLU A 73 11.05 -6.88 10.84
C GLU A 73 10.82 -8.32 11.31
N LYS A 74 9.58 -8.70 11.66
CA LYS A 74 9.24 -10.08 12.05
C LYS A 74 9.43 -11.08 10.93
N LEU A 75 9.12 -10.71 9.69
CA LEU A 75 9.41 -11.55 8.53
C LEU A 75 10.94 -11.72 8.34
N GLN A 76 11.71 -10.67 8.58
CA GLN A 76 13.17 -10.72 8.49
C GLN A 76 13.82 -11.58 9.58
N GLU A 77 13.27 -11.56 10.80
CA GLU A 77 13.68 -12.45 11.88
C GLU A 77 13.43 -13.93 11.54
N LEU A 78 12.32 -14.23 10.86
CA LEU A 78 11.88 -15.59 10.58
C LEU A 78 12.47 -16.22 9.30
N ASP A 79 12.68 -15.41 8.26
CA ASP A 79 13.00 -15.90 6.89
C ASP A 79 14.22 -15.18 6.27
N GLY A 80 14.87 -14.30 7.04
CA GLY A 80 16.15 -13.68 6.71
C GLY A 80 16.09 -12.17 6.39
N PRO A 81 17.23 -11.45 6.47
CA PRO A 81 17.28 -9.97 6.40
C PRO A 81 16.81 -9.37 5.06
N ASP A 82 16.79 -10.19 4.02
CA ASP A 82 16.31 -9.81 2.70
C ASP A 82 14.80 -10.04 2.53
N ALA A 83 14.05 -10.45 3.57
CA ALA A 83 12.59 -10.54 3.48
C ALA A 83 11.94 -9.16 3.25
N ARG A 84 10.95 -9.09 2.36
CA ARG A 84 10.11 -7.90 2.12
C ARG A 84 8.65 -8.25 2.13
N ILE A 85 7.78 -7.28 2.45
CA ILE A 85 6.32 -7.45 2.41
C ILE A 85 5.86 -8.07 1.08
N ALA A 86 6.37 -7.55 -0.05
CA ALA A 86 6.02 -8.06 -1.38
C ALA A 86 6.47 -9.50 -1.64
N ASP A 87 7.30 -10.12 -0.81
CA ASP A 87 7.64 -11.53 -0.99
C ASP A 87 6.48 -12.43 -0.51
N TYR A 88 5.67 -12.00 0.45
CA TYR A 88 4.68 -12.83 1.14
C TYR A 88 3.23 -12.59 0.74
N PHE A 89 2.89 -11.37 0.32
CA PHE A 89 1.53 -11.03 -0.09
C PHE A 89 1.31 -11.28 -1.59
N ASP A 90 0.19 -11.91 -1.92
CA ASP A 90 -0.24 -12.14 -3.30
C ASP A 90 -0.87 -10.89 -3.91
N VAL A 91 -1.67 -10.19 -3.08
CA VAL A 91 -2.34 -8.93 -3.43
C VAL A 91 -2.01 -7.86 -2.40
N ILE A 92 -1.64 -6.67 -2.88
CA ILE A 92 -1.46 -5.48 -2.06
C ILE A 92 -2.40 -4.40 -2.60
N ALA A 93 -3.38 -4.02 -1.80
CA ALA A 93 -4.39 -3.02 -2.14
C ALA A 93 -4.22 -1.77 -1.31
N GLY A 94 -4.48 -0.61 -1.92
CA GLY A 94 -4.25 0.65 -1.27
C GLY A 94 -5.04 1.78 -1.88
N THR A 95 -5.73 2.55 -1.03
CA THR A 95 -6.46 3.75 -1.44
C THR A 95 -5.71 5.00 -1.02
N SER A 96 -5.62 6.01 -1.89
CA SER A 96 -4.98 7.28 -1.57
C SER A 96 -3.55 7.07 -1.09
N THR A 97 -3.19 7.58 0.07
CA THR A 97 -1.93 7.30 0.75
C THR A 97 -1.59 5.80 0.84
N GLY A 98 -2.57 4.92 1.10
CA GLY A 98 -2.36 3.47 1.05
C GLY A 98 -1.97 2.97 -0.34
N GLY A 99 -2.45 3.61 -1.41
CA GLY A 99 -2.03 3.36 -2.79
C GLY A 99 -0.58 3.81 -3.06
N LEU A 100 -0.13 4.92 -2.45
CA LEU A 100 1.27 5.33 -2.48
C LEU A 100 2.17 4.30 -1.79
N VAL A 101 1.78 3.84 -0.61
CA VAL A 101 2.50 2.78 0.13
C VAL A 101 2.52 1.49 -0.69
N THR A 102 1.41 1.13 -1.31
CA THR A 102 1.31 -0.04 -2.20
C THR A 102 2.32 0.05 -3.34
N ALA A 103 2.42 1.21 -4.00
CA ALA A 103 3.42 1.42 -5.05
C ALA A 103 4.85 1.36 -4.52
N MET A 104 5.16 1.97 -3.37
CA MET A 104 6.49 1.89 -2.76
C MET A 104 6.93 0.45 -2.47
N LEU A 105 6.00 -0.38 -2.00
CA LEU A 105 6.24 -1.78 -1.66
C LEU A 105 6.23 -2.74 -2.86
N THR A 106 5.78 -2.32 -4.04
CA THR A 106 5.60 -3.23 -5.19
C THR A 106 6.24 -2.75 -6.49
N ALA A 107 6.60 -1.48 -6.61
CA ALA A 107 7.36 -1.01 -7.76
C ALA A 107 8.76 -1.63 -7.74
N PRO A 108 9.26 -2.14 -8.88
CA PRO A 108 10.59 -2.73 -8.97
C PRO A 108 11.67 -1.66 -8.80
N SER A 109 12.73 -2.01 -8.06
CA SER A 109 13.90 -1.15 -7.89
C SER A 109 14.68 -0.98 -9.21
N PRO A 110 15.23 0.22 -9.49
CA PRO A 110 16.15 0.41 -10.60
C PRO A 110 17.38 -0.51 -10.54
N ASP A 111 17.86 -0.81 -9.33
CA ASP A 111 19.07 -1.62 -9.09
C ASP A 111 18.80 -3.13 -9.15
N ASP A 112 17.60 -3.56 -8.73
CA ASP A 112 17.15 -4.95 -8.81
C ASP A 112 15.65 -5.01 -9.12
N LYS A 113 15.34 -5.39 -10.37
CA LYS A 113 13.96 -5.47 -10.87
C LYS A 113 13.08 -6.50 -10.18
N ASN A 114 13.64 -7.39 -9.35
CA ASN A 114 12.88 -8.37 -8.58
C ASN A 114 12.63 -7.93 -7.14
N ARG A 115 13.02 -6.71 -6.76
CA ARG A 115 12.98 -6.20 -5.39
C ARG A 115 12.25 -4.87 -5.34
N PRO A 116 11.49 -4.59 -4.27
CA PRO A 116 10.76 -3.34 -4.17
C PRO A 116 11.71 -2.16 -3.97
N ILE A 117 11.29 -0.96 -4.40
CA ILE A 117 12.07 0.26 -4.21
C ILE A 117 12.26 0.56 -2.70
N PHE A 118 11.26 0.25 -1.88
CA PHE A 118 11.27 0.55 -0.44
C PHE A 118 11.24 -0.72 0.41
N ALA A 119 11.97 -0.70 1.53
CA ALA A 119 11.64 -1.52 2.68
C ALA A 119 10.53 -0.84 3.49
N ALA A 120 9.75 -1.61 4.26
CA ALA A 120 8.62 -1.06 5.00
C ALA A 120 9.04 0.02 6.02
N LYS A 121 10.22 -0.11 6.62
CA LYS A 121 10.77 0.90 7.54
C LYS A 121 11.03 2.26 6.88
N ASP A 122 11.30 2.29 5.57
CA ASP A 122 11.65 3.50 4.83
C ASP A 122 10.40 4.35 4.52
N ILE A 123 9.20 3.78 4.68
CA ILE A 123 7.91 4.47 4.44
C ILE A 123 7.75 5.67 5.36
N ASN A 124 8.03 5.51 6.66
CA ASN A 124 7.87 6.60 7.62
C ASN A 124 8.85 7.74 7.34
N ASP A 125 10.09 7.42 7.00
CA ASP A 125 11.11 8.41 6.63
C ASP A 125 10.69 9.20 5.39
N PHE A 126 10.07 8.54 4.42
CA PHE A 126 9.48 9.21 3.26
C PHE A 126 8.42 10.23 3.67
N TYR A 127 7.44 9.83 4.50
CA TYR A 127 6.39 10.75 4.95
C TYR A 127 6.95 11.91 5.77
N LEU A 128 7.84 11.64 6.73
CA LEU A 128 8.49 12.64 7.56
C LEU A 128 9.24 13.70 6.72
N LYS A 129 9.90 13.26 5.64
CA LYS A 129 10.65 14.14 4.73
C LYS A 129 9.76 14.92 3.76
N HIS A 130 8.75 14.27 3.18
CA HIS A 130 8.02 14.82 2.04
C HIS A 130 6.67 15.47 2.40
N CYS A 131 5.97 15.02 3.46
CA CYS A 131 4.69 15.61 3.86
C CYS A 131 4.72 17.13 4.11
N PRO A 132 5.74 17.71 4.75
CA PRO A 132 5.80 19.16 4.95
C PRO A 132 5.79 19.96 3.65
N ASN A 133 6.28 19.37 2.55
CA ASN A 133 6.32 19.99 1.23
C ASN A 133 5.09 19.65 0.37
N ILE A 134 4.46 18.49 0.60
CA ILE A 134 3.19 18.10 -0.03
C ILE A 134 2.03 18.94 0.53
N PHE A 135 2.03 19.14 1.85
CA PHE A 135 1.02 19.89 2.59
C PHE A 135 1.66 21.07 3.33
N PRO A 136 2.16 22.10 2.62
CA PRO A 136 2.82 23.22 3.25
C PRO A 136 1.86 23.97 4.19
N SER A 137 2.35 24.33 5.37
CA SER A 137 1.60 25.15 6.32
C SER A 137 1.18 26.46 5.65
N CYS A 138 -0.12 26.75 5.62
CA CYS A 138 -0.63 27.95 4.97
C CYS A 138 -0.21 29.20 5.74
N GLY A 139 0.80 29.92 5.24
CA GLY A 139 1.06 31.30 5.64
C GLY A 139 -0.01 32.23 5.05
N GLY A 140 -0.76 32.94 5.88
CA GLY A 140 -1.72 33.95 5.39
C GLY A 140 -2.99 34.21 6.20
N GLY A 141 -3.03 33.94 7.51
CA GLY A 141 -4.16 34.32 8.37
C GLY A 141 -5.57 33.87 7.89
N PRO A 142 -6.65 34.38 8.49
CA PRO A 142 -8.03 33.98 8.16
C PRO A 142 -8.45 34.37 6.72
N LEU A 143 -7.94 35.50 6.22
CA LEU A 143 -8.33 36.08 4.92
C LEU A 143 -7.73 35.30 3.73
N GLY A 144 -6.51 34.77 3.88
CA GLY A 144 -5.87 33.93 2.87
C GLY A 144 -6.52 32.55 2.75
N LEU A 145 -7.00 32.00 3.87
CA LEU A 145 -7.76 30.75 3.89
C LEU A 145 -9.12 30.90 3.18
N PHE A 146 -9.82 32.02 3.43
CA PHE A 146 -11.12 32.30 2.81
C PHE A 146 -11.01 32.49 1.28
N LYS A 147 -9.94 33.14 0.81
CA LYS A 147 -9.68 33.30 -0.63
C LYS A 147 -9.33 31.97 -1.30
N LYS A 148 -8.50 31.13 -0.67
CA LYS A 148 -8.17 29.78 -1.17
C LYS A 148 -9.40 28.87 -1.22
N LEU A 149 -10.29 28.93 -0.22
CA LEU A 149 -11.53 28.15 -0.20
C LEU A 149 -12.48 28.51 -1.36
N MET A 150 -12.38 29.73 -1.88
CA MET A 150 -13.18 30.23 -3.01
C MET A 150 -12.48 30.05 -4.37
N THR A 151 -11.19 29.70 -4.39
CA THR A 151 -10.40 29.58 -5.63
C THR A 151 -9.49 28.34 -5.60
N GLY A 152 -10.02 27.19 -6.05
CA GLY A 152 -9.26 25.96 -6.28
C GLY A 152 -9.01 25.10 -5.02
N PRO A 153 -8.26 24.00 -5.16
CA PRO A 153 -7.94 23.10 -4.05
C PRO A 153 -6.98 23.76 -3.04
N LYS A 154 -6.95 23.24 -1.80
CA LYS A 154 -6.09 23.75 -0.71
C LYS A 154 -4.59 23.74 -1.07
N TYR A 155 -4.18 22.73 -1.82
CA TYR A 155 -2.82 22.48 -2.29
C TYR A 155 -2.79 22.33 -3.82
N ASP A 156 -1.70 22.73 -4.46
CA ASP A 156 -1.57 22.69 -5.93
C ASP A 156 -1.14 21.33 -6.49
N GLY A 157 -0.70 20.41 -5.62
CA GLY A 157 -0.25 19.07 -5.98
C GLY A 157 1.11 18.99 -6.69
N LYS A 158 1.75 20.10 -7.06
CA LYS A 158 2.95 20.07 -7.93
C LYS A 158 4.11 19.29 -7.31
N TYR A 159 4.36 19.50 -6.02
CA TYR A 159 5.42 18.79 -5.31
C TYR A 159 5.12 17.29 -5.20
N LEU A 160 3.86 16.92 -4.90
CA LEU A 160 3.42 15.53 -4.87
C LEU A 160 3.66 14.84 -6.22
N HIS A 161 3.28 15.49 -7.33
CA HIS A 161 3.49 14.96 -8.67
C HIS A 161 4.97 14.77 -8.99
N SER A 162 5.82 15.73 -8.63
CA SER A 162 7.27 15.65 -8.83
C SER A 162 7.83 14.44 -8.08
N VAL A 163 7.60 14.35 -6.77
CA VAL A 163 8.18 13.28 -5.95
C VAL A 163 7.72 11.89 -6.39
N ILE A 164 6.44 11.73 -6.74
CA ILE A 164 5.92 10.45 -7.22
C ILE A 164 6.53 10.06 -8.57
N ARG A 165 6.67 11.03 -9.49
CA ARG A 165 7.30 10.77 -10.80
C ARG A 165 8.79 10.48 -10.68
N ASP A 166 9.49 11.19 -9.81
CA ASP A 166 10.90 10.95 -9.52
C ASP A 166 11.12 9.56 -8.91
N LEU A 167 10.20 9.14 -8.04
CA LEU A 167 10.25 7.83 -7.38
C LEU A 167 9.94 6.67 -8.32
N LEU A 168 8.88 6.78 -9.12
CA LEU A 168 8.36 5.66 -9.91
C LEU A 168 8.85 5.66 -11.36
N GLY A 169 9.36 6.78 -11.86
CA GLY A 169 9.79 6.96 -13.24
C GLY A 169 8.71 6.53 -14.23
N GLU A 170 9.13 5.71 -15.20
CA GLU A 170 8.28 5.16 -16.27
C GLU A 170 7.65 3.80 -15.90
N THR A 171 7.65 3.43 -14.62
CA THR A 171 7.07 2.17 -14.15
C THR A 171 5.57 2.16 -14.42
N LYS A 172 5.08 1.13 -15.11
CA LYS A 172 3.65 0.92 -15.35
C LYS A 172 3.03 -0.03 -14.33
N VAL A 173 1.71 -0.04 -14.26
CA VAL A 173 0.94 -0.95 -13.40
C VAL A 173 1.31 -2.42 -13.64
N SER A 174 1.49 -2.84 -14.90
CA SER A 174 1.92 -4.19 -15.26
C SER A 174 3.30 -4.58 -14.73
N ASN A 175 4.15 -3.61 -14.41
CA ASN A 175 5.52 -3.84 -13.90
C ASN A 175 5.57 -4.08 -12.38
N ALA A 176 4.48 -3.90 -11.65
CA ALA A 176 4.45 -4.16 -10.21
C ALA A 176 4.85 -5.62 -9.90
N LEU A 177 5.60 -5.83 -8.81
CA LEU A 177 6.12 -7.14 -8.40
C LEU A 177 4.99 -8.12 -8.01
N LYS A 178 3.90 -7.58 -7.47
CA LYS A 178 2.71 -8.31 -7.04
C LYS A 178 1.45 -7.74 -7.66
N ASN A 179 0.32 -8.44 -7.51
CA ASN A 179 -0.94 -7.87 -7.93
C ASN A 179 -1.26 -6.68 -7.02
N ILE A 180 -1.36 -5.50 -7.61
CA ILE A 180 -1.81 -4.30 -6.90
C ILE A 180 -3.30 -4.08 -7.17
N VAL A 181 -4.00 -3.45 -6.23
CA VAL A 181 -5.38 -2.99 -6.43
C VAL A 181 -5.51 -1.58 -5.89
N ILE A 182 -5.54 -0.60 -6.79
CA ILE A 182 -5.59 0.83 -6.44
C ILE A 182 -6.86 1.44 -7.02
N PRO A 183 -7.86 1.80 -6.18
CA PRO A 183 -9.06 2.48 -6.64
C PRO A 183 -8.81 3.95 -6.93
N THR A 184 -9.54 4.46 -7.92
CA THR A 184 -9.73 5.89 -8.22
C THR A 184 -11.21 6.11 -8.59
N PHE A 185 -11.63 7.36 -8.70
CA PHE A 185 -12.97 7.70 -9.18
C PHE A 185 -12.89 8.60 -10.41
N ASP A 186 -13.51 8.20 -11.53
CA ASP A 186 -13.55 9.02 -12.74
C ASP A 186 -14.72 9.99 -12.68
N ILE A 187 -14.43 11.29 -12.62
CA ILE A 187 -15.43 12.35 -12.48
C ILE A 187 -16.20 12.63 -13.78
N LYS A 188 -15.65 12.22 -14.94
CA LYS A 188 -16.30 12.39 -16.23
C LYS A 188 -17.30 11.26 -16.49
N LEU A 189 -16.94 10.04 -16.10
CA LEU A 189 -17.80 8.86 -16.22
C LEU A 189 -18.71 8.65 -15.01
N LEU A 190 -18.42 9.30 -13.88
CA LEU A 190 -19.08 9.10 -12.58
C LEU A 190 -19.06 7.61 -12.16
N GLN A 191 -17.91 6.97 -12.35
CA GLN A 191 -17.71 5.55 -12.06
C GLN A 191 -16.34 5.31 -11.39
N PRO A 192 -16.24 4.33 -10.48
CA PRO A 192 -14.95 3.91 -9.96
C PRO A 192 -14.10 3.30 -11.07
N THR A 193 -12.82 3.67 -11.10
CA THR A 193 -11.81 3.05 -11.97
C THR A 193 -10.79 2.37 -11.09
N ILE A 194 -10.63 1.05 -11.25
CA ILE A 194 -9.71 0.25 -10.45
C ILE A 194 -8.51 -0.10 -11.32
N PHE A 195 -7.31 0.24 -10.86
CA PHE A 195 -6.06 -0.19 -11.48
C PHE A 195 -5.56 -1.43 -10.75
N SER A 196 -5.52 -2.56 -11.47
CA SER A 196 -4.87 -3.77 -11.00
C SER A 196 -3.88 -4.32 -12.02
N LYS A 197 -2.87 -5.05 -11.55
CA LYS A 197 -1.85 -5.65 -12.43
C LYS A 197 -2.51 -6.61 -13.41
N TYR A 198 -3.42 -7.47 -12.93
CA TYR A 198 -4.12 -8.41 -13.80
C TYR A 198 -5.01 -7.72 -14.82
N ASP A 199 -5.73 -6.66 -14.45
CA ASP A 199 -6.52 -5.89 -15.42
C ASP A 199 -5.62 -5.20 -16.46
N ALA A 200 -4.46 -4.67 -16.05
CA ALA A 200 -3.49 -4.06 -16.98
C ALA A 200 -2.85 -5.09 -17.93
N MET A 201 -2.64 -6.32 -17.49
CA MET A 201 -2.15 -7.42 -18.34
C MET A 201 -3.19 -7.89 -19.36
N ASN A 202 -4.49 -7.78 -19.03
CA ASN A 202 -5.59 -8.19 -19.90
C ASN A 202 -6.08 -7.06 -20.83
N ASP A 203 -6.01 -5.81 -20.38
CA ASP A 203 -6.45 -4.62 -21.09
C ASP A 203 -5.34 -3.56 -21.04
N VAL A 204 -4.61 -3.43 -22.16
CA VAL A 204 -3.48 -2.49 -22.29
C VAL A 204 -3.89 -1.04 -22.03
N SER A 205 -5.15 -0.68 -22.24
CA SER A 205 -5.65 0.67 -21.93
C SER A 205 -5.67 0.97 -20.42
N LYS A 206 -5.58 -0.06 -19.57
CA LYS A 206 -5.45 0.09 -18.12
C LYS A 206 -4.00 0.03 -17.64
N ASP A 207 -3.04 -0.22 -18.52
CA ASP A 207 -1.60 -0.24 -18.20
C ASP A 207 -0.99 1.17 -18.18
N ALA A 208 -1.52 1.99 -17.27
CA ALA A 208 -1.09 3.36 -17.03
C ALA A 208 0.27 3.42 -16.31
N LEU A 209 0.90 4.60 -16.33
CA LEU A 209 2.03 4.88 -15.45
C LEU A 209 1.57 4.76 -14.00
N LEU A 210 2.34 4.03 -13.19
CA LEU A 210 2.03 3.86 -11.77
C LEU A 210 2.06 5.20 -11.03
N SER A 211 2.87 6.16 -11.51
CA SER A 211 2.89 7.53 -11.02
C SER A 211 1.56 8.26 -11.23
N ASP A 212 0.95 8.14 -12.42
CA ASP A 212 -0.35 8.75 -12.71
C ASP A 212 -1.47 8.11 -11.86
N VAL A 213 -1.42 6.79 -11.65
CA VAL A 213 -2.34 6.08 -10.76
C VAL A 213 -2.20 6.54 -9.30
N CYS A 214 -0.96 6.67 -8.81
CA CYS A 214 -0.65 7.13 -7.45
C CYS A 214 -1.10 8.57 -7.18
N ILE A 215 -0.88 9.46 -8.15
CA ILE A 215 -1.35 10.84 -8.11
C ILE A 215 -2.88 10.86 -8.08
N SER A 216 -3.52 10.10 -8.96
CA SER A 216 -4.98 10.03 -9.08
C SER A 216 -5.65 9.52 -7.80
N THR A 217 -5.17 8.40 -7.25
CA THR A 217 -5.77 7.82 -6.04
C THR A 217 -5.62 8.73 -4.83
N SER A 218 -4.64 9.64 -4.81
CA SER A 218 -4.39 10.58 -3.70
C SER A 218 -5.04 11.96 -3.90
N ALA A 219 -5.72 12.20 -5.02
CA ALA A 219 -6.27 13.51 -5.40
C ALA A 219 -7.59 13.82 -4.67
N ALA A 220 -7.52 13.98 -3.34
CA ALA A 220 -8.69 14.15 -2.49
C ALA A 220 -9.44 15.45 -2.82
N PRO A 221 -10.76 15.42 -3.09
CA PRO A 221 -11.55 16.61 -3.35
C PRO A 221 -11.36 17.66 -2.26
N THR A 222 -11.31 18.94 -2.65
CA THR A 222 -10.99 20.11 -1.80
C THR A 222 -9.53 20.23 -1.33
N TYR A 223 -8.76 19.13 -1.30
CA TYR A 223 -7.35 19.13 -0.89
C TYR A 223 -6.40 19.28 -2.07
N LEU A 224 -6.56 18.44 -3.09
CA LEU A 224 -5.67 18.35 -4.25
C LEU A 224 -6.49 18.42 -5.56
N PRO A 225 -5.89 18.90 -6.66
CA PRO A 225 -6.55 18.90 -7.96
C PRO A 225 -6.74 17.47 -8.46
N GLY A 226 -7.84 17.22 -9.18
CA GLY A 226 -7.99 15.98 -9.95
C GLY A 226 -6.89 15.83 -10.99
N HIS A 227 -6.60 14.59 -11.36
CA HIS A 227 -5.52 14.24 -12.28
C HIS A 227 -6.06 13.74 -13.62
N GLN A 228 -5.45 14.21 -14.70
CA GLN A 228 -5.81 13.83 -16.06
C GLN A 228 -4.60 13.28 -16.79
N PHE A 229 -4.80 12.14 -17.43
CA PHE A 229 -3.82 11.53 -18.33
C PHE A 229 -4.55 10.65 -19.35
N GLU A 230 -3.79 10.11 -20.29
CA GLU A 230 -4.31 9.28 -21.36
C GLU A 230 -3.47 8.01 -21.50
N THR A 231 -4.11 6.91 -21.87
CA THR A 231 -3.44 5.68 -22.31
C THR A 231 -3.88 5.35 -23.73
N LYS A 232 -3.32 4.27 -24.28
CA LYS A 232 -3.73 3.72 -25.57
C LYS A 232 -4.26 2.31 -25.37
N ASP A 233 -5.33 1.97 -26.09
CA ASP A 233 -5.79 0.59 -26.17
C ASP A 233 -4.98 -0.23 -27.20
N LYS A 234 -5.42 -1.47 -27.41
CA LYS A 234 -4.79 -2.41 -28.35
C LYS A 234 -4.85 -1.95 -29.82
N ASP A 235 -5.86 -1.16 -30.17
CA ASP A 235 -6.10 -0.67 -31.52
C ASP A 235 -5.42 0.70 -31.74
N GLY A 236 -4.80 1.24 -30.68
CA GLY A 236 -4.06 2.50 -30.67
C GLY A 236 -4.92 3.71 -30.33
N GLU A 237 -6.20 3.50 -30.01
CA GLU A 237 -7.14 4.56 -29.66
C GLU A 237 -6.86 5.11 -28.26
N THR A 238 -7.01 6.43 -28.14
CA THR A 238 -6.73 7.14 -26.91
C THR A 238 -7.85 6.94 -25.89
N ARG A 239 -7.51 6.47 -24.70
CA ARG A 239 -8.42 6.40 -23.55
C ARG A 239 -8.06 7.49 -22.54
N PRO A 240 -8.90 8.53 -22.38
CA PRO A 240 -8.68 9.56 -21.38
C PRO A 240 -9.16 9.13 -20.00
N PHE A 241 -8.44 9.54 -18.96
CA PHE A 241 -8.78 9.34 -17.55
C PHE A 241 -8.92 10.70 -16.86
N ASN A 242 -10.01 10.89 -16.10
CA ASN A 242 -10.26 12.14 -15.36
C ASN A 242 -10.54 11.79 -13.91
N LEU A 243 -9.48 11.62 -13.13
CA LEU A 243 -9.54 10.87 -11.88
C LEU A 243 -9.38 11.75 -10.64
N ILE A 244 -10.08 11.37 -9.58
CA ILE A 244 -9.90 11.87 -8.22
C ILE A 244 -9.69 10.69 -7.26
N ASP A 245 -9.48 11.03 -5.98
CA ASP A 245 -9.14 10.08 -4.91
C ASP A 245 -10.07 8.86 -4.86
N GLY A 246 -9.44 7.70 -4.65
CA GLY A 246 -10.14 6.42 -4.54
C GLY A 246 -11.03 6.32 -3.30
N GLY A 247 -10.80 7.13 -2.27
CA GLY A 247 -11.57 7.20 -1.04
C GLY A 247 -13.00 7.69 -1.24
N VAL A 248 -13.31 8.29 -2.40
CA VAL A 248 -14.68 8.57 -2.84
C VAL A 248 -15.43 7.28 -3.20
N ALA A 249 -14.71 6.26 -3.68
CA ALA A 249 -15.27 4.97 -4.05
C ALA A 249 -15.13 3.92 -2.94
N ALA A 250 -13.92 3.73 -2.42
CA ALA A 250 -13.58 2.73 -1.42
C ALA A 250 -12.37 3.18 -0.60
N ASN A 251 -12.61 3.78 0.57
CA ASN A 251 -11.51 4.20 1.46
C ASN A 251 -10.76 3.00 2.07
N ASN A 252 -11.50 1.93 2.36
CA ASN A 252 -10.94 0.62 2.74
C ASN A 252 -11.04 -0.33 1.53
N PRO A 253 -9.94 -0.63 0.82
CA PRO A 253 -9.97 -1.43 -0.40
C PRO A 253 -10.02 -2.95 -0.15
N THR A 254 -10.26 -3.42 1.08
CA THR A 254 -10.20 -4.85 1.44
C THR A 254 -11.14 -5.69 0.55
N LEU A 255 -12.42 -5.31 0.46
CA LEU A 255 -13.37 -6.05 -0.37
C LEU A 255 -13.09 -5.91 -1.87
N LEU A 256 -12.53 -4.78 -2.33
CA LEU A 256 -12.09 -4.64 -3.72
C LEU A 256 -10.97 -5.62 -4.05
N ALA A 257 -10.00 -5.79 -3.14
CA ALA A 257 -8.90 -6.73 -3.30
C ALA A 257 -9.41 -8.18 -3.37
N MET A 258 -10.32 -8.57 -2.47
CA MET A 258 -10.94 -9.90 -2.47
C MET A 258 -11.78 -10.15 -3.73
N ASN A 259 -12.50 -9.14 -4.21
CA ASN A 259 -13.26 -9.22 -5.44
C ASN A 259 -12.36 -9.33 -6.68
N ASP A 260 -11.25 -8.59 -6.74
CA ASP A 260 -10.28 -8.69 -7.83
C ASP A 260 -9.71 -10.12 -7.93
N VAL A 261 -9.32 -10.73 -6.80
CA VAL A 261 -8.90 -12.15 -6.76
C VAL A 261 -10.00 -13.07 -7.27
N THR A 262 -11.24 -12.90 -6.78
CA THR A 262 -12.39 -13.72 -7.18
C THR A 262 -12.66 -13.62 -8.68
N LYS A 263 -12.57 -12.40 -9.24
CA LYS A 263 -12.69 -12.14 -10.67
C LYS A 263 -11.60 -12.88 -11.46
N GLN A 264 -10.34 -12.88 -11.02
CA GLN A 264 -9.26 -13.60 -11.71
C GLN A 264 -9.46 -15.12 -11.69
N ILE A 265 -9.97 -15.67 -10.59
CA ILE A 265 -10.32 -17.09 -10.49
C ILE A 265 -11.43 -17.44 -11.48
N LEU A 266 -12.47 -16.61 -11.57
CA LEU A 266 -13.58 -16.79 -12.54
C LEU A 266 -13.10 -16.71 -14.00
N LEU A 267 -12.11 -15.87 -14.28
CA LEU A 267 -11.48 -15.74 -15.60
C LEU A 267 -10.46 -16.84 -15.91
N GLY A 268 -10.22 -17.78 -14.99
CA GLY A 268 -9.36 -18.95 -15.20
C GLY A 268 -7.86 -18.66 -15.11
N SER A 269 -7.44 -17.64 -14.34
CA SER A 269 -6.02 -17.35 -14.13
C SER A 269 -5.27 -18.53 -13.51
N GLN A 270 -4.11 -18.89 -14.07
CA GLN A 270 -3.27 -19.99 -13.59
C GLN A 270 -2.54 -19.67 -12.28
N ASP A 271 -2.47 -18.39 -11.89
CA ASP A 271 -1.83 -17.97 -10.65
C ASP A 271 -2.62 -18.41 -9.42
N PHE A 272 -3.93 -18.61 -9.57
CA PHE A 272 -4.84 -19.02 -8.50
C PHE A 272 -5.29 -20.46 -8.72
N PHE A 273 -5.36 -21.23 -7.63
CA PHE A 273 -6.01 -22.54 -7.67
C PHE A 273 -7.53 -22.37 -7.84
N PRO A 274 -8.27 -23.39 -8.33
CA PRO A 274 -9.72 -23.32 -8.45
C PRO A 274 -10.35 -23.20 -7.05
N ILE A 275 -10.65 -21.97 -6.63
CA ILE A 275 -11.47 -21.68 -5.46
C ILE A 275 -12.91 -21.74 -5.95
N LYS A 276 -13.80 -22.41 -5.22
CA LYS A 276 -15.23 -22.19 -5.48
C LYS A 276 -15.47 -20.69 -5.26
N PRO A 277 -16.17 -19.95 -6.14
CA PRO A 277 -16.30 -18.49 -6.06
C PRO A 277 -16.84 -17.91 -4.73
N ALA A 278 -17.24 -18.76 -3.77
CA ALA A 278 -17.71 -18.41 -2.43
C ALA A 278 -16.82 -18.98 -1.28
N ASP A 279 -15.69 -19.62 -1.57
CA ASP A 279 -14.81 -20.22 -0.55
C ASP A 279 -13.78 -19.19 -0.04
N TYR A 280 -14.30 -18.12 0.57
CA TYR A 280 -13.50 -17.06 1.17
C TYR A 280 -12.71 -17.51 2.40
N GLY A 281 -12.95 -18.73 2.91
CA GLY A 281 -12.20 -19.32 4.02
C GLY A 281 -10.71 -19.54 3.73
N LYS A 282 -10.31 -19.40 2.47
CA LYS A 282 -8.91 -19.49 2.01
C LYS A 282 -8.22 -18.13 1.86
N PHE A 283 -8.87 -17.03 2.20
CA PHE A 283 -8.22 -15.73 2.25
C PHE A 283 -7.58 -15.52 3.62
N MET A 284 -6.36 -15.00 3.62
CA MET A 284 -5.70 -14.46 4.80
C MET A 284 -5.44 -12.97 4.55
N VAL A 285 -6.08 -12.11 5.33
CA VAL A 285 -6.23 -10.69 5.07
C VAL A 285 -5.71 -9.88 6.25
N LEU A 286 -4.73 -9.03 5.98
CA LEU A 286 -4.30 -7.96 6.87
C LEU A 286 -4.85 -6.63 6.35
N SER A 287 -5.74 -6.00 7.11
CA SER A 287 -6.34 -4.71 6.80
C SER A 287 -5.82 -3.65 7.76
N LEU A 288 -5.15 -2.63 7.24
CA LEU A 288 -4.51 -1.58 8.01
C LEU A 288 -5.22 -0.25 7.79
N GLY A 289 -5.83 0.26 8.86
CA GLY A 289 -6.44 1.57 8.86
C GLY A 289 -5.42 2.68 9.15
N THR A 290 -5.78 3.91 8.78
CA THR A 290 -5.01 5.13 9.12
C THR A 290 -5.51 5.81 10.38
N GLY A 291 -6.36 5.11 11.14
CA GLY A 291 -7.07 5.61 12.29
C GLY A 291 -8.25 6.52 11.94
N SER A 292 -9.17 6.66 12.88
CA SER A 292 -10.29 7.59 12.83
C SER A 292 -10.19 8.54 14.02
N ALA A 293 -10.74 9.74 13.85
CA ALA A 293 -10.85 10.65 14.97
C ALA A 293 -11.71 10.01 16.05
N LYS A 294 -11.32 10.18 17.32
CA LYS A 294 -12.14 9.78 18.45
C LYS A 294 -13.57 10.21 18.19
N VAL A 295 -14.51 9.26 18.23
CA VAL A 295 -15.94 9.49 18.07
C VAL A 295 -16.45 10.24 19.31
N GLU A 296 -15.92 11.44 19.54
CA GLU A 296 -16.48 12.43 20.44
C GLU A 296 -17.61 13.12 19.68
N GLU A 297 -18.74 12.43 19.48
CA GLU A 297 -20.02 13.01 19.02
C GLU A 297 -19.84 14.26 18.13
N LYS A 298 -19.01 14.14 17.06
CA LYS A 298 -18.33 15.30 16.46
C LYS A 298 -19.31 16.40 16.08
N PHE A 299 -20.47 15.94 15.63
CA PHE A 299 -21.58 16.77 15.22
C PHE A 299 -22.88 16.13 15.69
N ASP A 300 -23.75 16.96 16.24
CA ASP A 300 -25.11 16.59 16.64
C ASP A 300 -26.10 16.93 15.51
N ALA A 301 -27.15 16.13 15.35
CA ALA A 301 -28.14 16.31 14.28
C ALA A 301 -28.85 17.68 14.37
N VAL A 302 -29.07 18.22 15.58
CA VAL A 302 -29.64 19.56 15.77
C VAL A 302 -28.65 20.62 15.31
N GLN A 303 -27.35 20.43 15.55
CA GLN A 303 -26.31 21.31 15.02
C GLN A 303 -26.24 21.25 13.48
N CYS A 304 -26.23 20.06 12.90
CA CYS A 304 -26.19 19.83 11.45
C CYS A 304 -27.44 20.36 10.73
N SER A 305 -28.60 20.37 11.38
CA SER A 305 -29.86 20.89 10.81
C SER A 305 -29.78 22.37 10.40
N ARG A 306 -28.82 23.10 10.99
CA ARG A 306 -28.57 24.52 10.70
C ARG A 306 -27.49 24.73 9.64
N TRP A 307 -26.87 23.66 9.13
CA TRP A 307 -25.81 23.76 8.14
C TRP A 307 -26.38 23.92 6.74
N GLY A 308 -25.94 24.98 6.05
CA GLY A 308 -26.02 25.06 4.59
C GLY A 308 -24.82 24.37 3.92
N LEU A 309 -24.65 24.60 2.61
CA LEU A 309 -23.55 24.03 1.82
C LEU A 309 -22.17 24.24 2.45
N MET A 310 -21.89 25.43 2.98
CA MET A 310 -20.61 25.75 3.62
C MET A 310 -20.36 24.95 4.90
N GLY A 311 -21.39 24.69 5.71
CA GLY A 311 -21.24 23.92 6.95
C GLY A 311 -20.94 22.44 6.66
N TRP A 312 -21.52 21.89 5.60
CA TRP A 312 -21.23 20.52 5.16
C TRP A 312 -19.86 20.36 4.49
N LEU A 313 -19.41 21.38 3.76
CA LEU A 313 -18.10 21.37 3.09
C LEU A 313 -16.95 21.74 4.02
N TYR A 314 -17.17 22.61 5.01
CA TYR A 314 -16.11 23.04 5.92
C TYR A 314 -16.68 23.45 7.28
N ASN A 315 -16.35 22.69 8.32
CA ASN A 315 -16.73 23.05 9.69
C ASN A 315 -15.65 22.64 10.69
N LYS A 316 -15.26 23.58 11.57
CA LYS A 316 -14.23 23.39 12.60
C LYS A 316 -12.93 22.76 12.07
N GLY A 317 -12.51 23.10 10.85
CA GLY A 317 -11.28 22.58 10.25
C GLY A 317 -11.40 21.19 9.60
N ALA A 318 -12.58 20.58 9.62
CA ALA A 318 -12.90 19.32 8.96
C ALA A 318 -13.78 19.53 7.72
N THR A 319 -13.93 18.49 6.90
CA THR A 319 -14.83 18.42 5.74
C THR A 319 -15.93 17.39 6.01
N PRO A 320 -16.98 17.73 6.79
CA PRO A 320 -17.91 16.75 7.36
C PRO A 320 -18.51 15.75 6.37
N ILE A 321 -18.84 16.22 5.15
CA ILE A 321 -19.41 15.34 4.12
C ILE A 321 -18.40 14.29 3.61
N ILE A 322 -17.14 14.68 3.41
CA ILE A 322 -16.08 13.78 2.94
C ILE A 322 -15.76 12.79 4.06
N ASP A 323 -15.56 13.28 5.29
CA ASP A 323 -15.32 12.45 6.46
C ASP A 323 -16.43 11.41 6.65
N SER A 324 -17.70 11.83 6.51
CA SER A 324 -18.85 10.94 6.67
C SER A 324 -18.87 9.82 5.63
N PHE A 325 -18.68 10.15 4.35
CA PHE A 325 -18.68 9.12 3.29
C PHE A 325 -17.45 8.22 3.35
N SER A 326 -16.26 8.76 3.63
CA SER A 326 -15.04 7.96 3.75
C SER A 326 -15.04 7.05 4.98
N GLN A 327 -15.54 7.53 6.13
CA GLN A 327 -15.68 6.70 7.32
C GLN A 327 -16.75 5.62 7.12
N ALA A 328 -17.93 5.99 6.61
CA ALA A 328 -18.98 5.02 6.31
C ALA A 328 -18.50 3.94 5.33
N SER A 329 -17.71 4.31 4.32
CA SER A 329 -17.09 3.36 3.40
C SER A 329 -16.14 2.39 4.12
N SER A 330 -15.32 2.87 5.05
CA SER A 330 -14.39 2.00 5.81
C SER A 330 -15.13 1.06 6.77
N ASP A 331 -16.11 1.59 7.51
CA ASP A 331 -16.88 0.82 8.51
C ASP A 331 -17.72 -0.27 7.84
N LEU A 332 -18.40 0.04 6.73
CA LEU A 332 -19.19 -0.95 5.99
C LEU A 332 -18.31 -2.10 5.46
N VAL A 333 -17.11 -1.79 4.99
CA VAL A 333 -16.17 -2.80 4.50
C VAL A 333 -15.69 -3.70 5.64
N ASP A 334 -15.37 -3.14 6.80
CA ASP A 334 -14.94 -3.90 7.98
C ASP A 334 -16.07 -4.79 8.52
N ILE A 335 -17.29 -4.24 8.66
CA ILE A 335 -18.48 -5.00 9.07
C ILE A 335 -18.72 -6.17 8.10
N HIS A 336 -18.76 -5.91 6.79
CA HIS A 336 -18.98 -6.96 5.80
C HIS A 336 -17.88 -8.03 5.80
N ALA A 337 -16.61 -7.63 5.91
CA ALA A 337 -15.50 -8.58 5.99
C ALA A 337 -15.61 -9.43 7.27
N SER A 338 -15.81 -8.80 8.43
CA SER A 338 -15.95 -9.49 9.71
C SER A 338 -17.10 -10.49 9.70
N VAL A 339 -18.29 -10.09 9.23
CA VAL A 339 -19.45 -10.98 9.10
C VAL A 339 -19.14 -12.17 8.19
N LEU A 340 -18.46 -11.92 7.06
CA LEU A 340 -18.08 -12.98 6.12
C LEU A 340 -17.11 -13.99 6.76
N PHE A 341 -16.06 -13.52 7.45
CA PHE A 341 -15.07 -14.40 8.08
C PHE A 341 -15.62 -15.14 9.31
N GLN A 342 -16.52 -14.52 10.08
CA GLN A 342 -17.26 -15.17 11.17
C GLN A 342 -18.16 -16.29 10.64
N ALA A 343 -18.91 -16.01 9.56
CA ALA A 343 -19.79 -16.99 8.92
C ALA A 343 -19.03 -18.21 8.37
N LEU A 344 -17.74 -18.05 8.07
CA LEU A 344 -16.87 -19.11 7.55
C LEU A 344 -16.00 -19.77 8.62
N HIS A 345 -16.17 -19.38 9.90
CA HIS A 345 -15.34 -19.85 11.02
C HIS A 345 -13.83 -19.65 10.81
N SER A 346 -13.46 -18.56 10.11
CA SER A 346 -12.08 -18.21 9.75
C SER A 346 -11.67 -16.84 10.30
N GLU A 347 -12.17 -16.48 11.50
CA GLU A 347 -11.96 -15.18 12.15
C GLU A 347 -10.47 -14.81 12.29
N LYS A 348 -9.61 -15.80 12.57
CA LYS A 348 -8.15 -15.61 12.69
C LYS A 348 -7.47 -15.24 11.38
N SER A 349 -8.12 -15.51 10.24
CA SER A 349 -7.60 -15.17 8.93
C SER A 349 -7.86 -13.72 8.53
N TYR A 350 -8.65 -12.96 9.32
CA TYR A 350 -8.86 -11.53 9.16
C TYR A 350 -8.28 -10.76 10.34
N LEU A 351 -7.30 -9.89 10.08
CA LEU A 351 -6.75 -9.00 11.08
C LEU A 351 -6.92 -7.55 10.61
N ARG A 352 -7.80 -6.82 11.30
CA ARG A 352 -7.98 -5.38 11.15
C ARG A 352 -7.22 -4.66 12.26
N ILE A 353 -6.32 -3.75 11.89
CA ILE A 353 -5.60 -2.88 12.82
C ILE A 353 -6.00 -1.44 12.53
N GLN A 354 -6.69 -0.83 13.49
CA GLN A 354 -7.30 0.48 13.36
C GLN A 354 -7.27 1.17 14.73
N ASP A 355 -7.00 2.48 14.76
CA ASP A 355 -7.11 3.30 15.96
C ASP A 355 -8.29 4.26 15.83
N ASP A 356 -9.31 4.11 16.67
CA ASP A 356 -10.51 4.96 16.63
C ASP A 356 -10.51 6.07 17.71
N GLU A 357 -9.34 6.43 18.23
CA GLU A 357 -9.19 7.36 19.36
C GLU A 357 -8.28 8.55 19.03
N LEU A 358 -8.06 8.88 17.75
CA LEU A 358 -7.18 10.01 17.39
C LEU A 358 -7.76 11.35 17.87
N THR A 359 -6.94 12.20 18.48
CA THR A 359 -7.36 13.51 19.04
C THR A 359 -6.46 14.64 18.58
N GLY A 360 -7.02 15.84 18.41
CA GLY A 360 -6.26 17.02 17.99
C GLY A 360 -5.67 16.84 16.59
N ASP A 361 -4.44 17.30 16.39
CA ASP A 361 -3.78 17.31 15.06
C ASP A 361 -3.59 15.93 14.46
N THR A 362 -3.49 14.86 15.27
CA THR A 362 -3.32 13.49 14.77
C THR A 362 -4.55 12.97 14.05
N SER A 363 -5.72 13.58 14.30
CA SER A 363 -6.96 13.25 13.60
C SER A 363 -7.06 13.90 12.21
N SER A 364 -6.19 14.87 11.91
CA SER A 364 -6.16 15.53 10.61
C SER A 364 -5.44 14.69 9.56
N VAL A 365 -5.92 14.79 8.31
CA VAL A 365 -5.35 14.12 7.14
C VAL A 365 -4.26 14.95 6.44
N ASP A 366 -4.06 16.22 6.80
CA ASP A 366 -3.16 17.11 6.07
C ASP A 366 -2.24 17.99 6.95
N ILE A 367 -2.33 17.88 8.28
CA ILE A 367 -1.40 18.58 9.18
C ILE A 367 -0.05 17.86 9.18
N SER A 368 0.93 18.42 8.47
CA SER A 368 2.25 17.83 8.21
C SER A 368 3.37 18.40 9.07
N THR A 369 3.06 19.04 10.21
CA THR A 369 4.10 19.56 11.11
C THR A 369 4.99 18.42 11.61
N ALA A 370 6.28 18.68 11.81
CA ALA A 370 7.21 17.66 12.31
C ALA A 370 6.72 17.07 13.65
N GLU A 371 6.12 17.88 14.51
CA GLU A 371 5.50 17.42 15.75
C GLU A 371 4.36 16.43 15.48
N ASN A 372 3.41 16.76 14.59
CA ASN A 372 2.28 15.87 14.30
C ASN A 372 2.73 14.56 13.65
N LEU A 373 3.67 14.61 12.71
CA LEU A 373 4.18 13.41 12.05
C LEU A 373 4.89 12.48 13.05
N ASN A 374 5.70 13.00 13.97
CA ASN A 374 6.29 12.19 15.04
C ASN A 374 5.24 11.62 15.99
N ARG A 375 4.20 12.40 16.33
CA ARG A 375 3.06 11.90 17.12
C ARG A 375 2.32 10.76 16.41
N LEU A 376 2.19 10.81 15.08
CA LEU A 376 1.60 9.70 14.31
C LEU A 376 2.47 8.43 14.34
N VAL A 377 3.80 8.57 14.36
CA VAL A 377 4.71 7.44 14.61
C VAL A 377 4.46 6.84 15.99
N ASP A 378 4.33 7.69 17.02
CA ASP A 378 4.09 7.24 18.39
C ASP A 378 2.71 6.58 18.54
N VAL A 379 1.69 7.08 17.84
CA VAL A 379 0.37 6.42 17.73
C VAL A 379 0.52 5.03 17.12
N GLY A 380 1.26 4.88 16.01
CA GLY A 380 1.51 3.56 15.40
C GLY A 380 2.21 2.59 16.35
N LYS A 381 3.20 3.07 17.11
CA LYS A 381 3.89 2.26 18.14
C LYS A 381 2.97 1.88 19.30
N ALA A 382 2.13 2.81 19.75
CA ALA A 382 1.15 2.55 20.80
C ALA A 382 0.08 1.55 20.34
N LEU A 383 -0.34 1.63 19.08
CA LEU A 383 -1.33 0.74 18.47
C LEU A 383 -0.85 -0.72 18.46
N LEU A 384 0.44 -0.98 18.26
CA LEU A 384 1.01 -2.34 18.41
C LEU A 384 0.76 -2.93 19.80
N LYS A 385 0.78 -2.10 20.85
CA LYS A 385 0.58 -2.53 22.24
C LYS A 385 -0.89 -2.59 22.66
N LYS A 386 -1.82 -2.04 21.86
CA LYS A 386 -3.26 -2.14 22.12
C LYS A 386 -3.75 -3.58 21.87
N PRO A 387 -4.80 -4.04 22.57
CA PRO A 387 -5.47 -5.30 22.26
C PRO A 387 -5.93 -5.33 20.81
N ALA A 388 -5.88 -6.49 20.17
CA ALA A 388 -6.51 -6.68 18.87
C ALA A 388 -8.02 -6.50 19.00
N CYS A 389 -8.62 -5.79 18.05
CA CYS A 389 -10.05 -5.50 18.07
C CYS A 389 -10.82 -6.36 17.07
N LYS A 390 -12.11 -6.51 17.34
CA LYS A 390 -13.11 -6.99 16.38
C LYS A 390 -14.22 -5.96 16.28
N VAL A 391 -14.79 -5.80 15.09
CA VAL A 391 -15.95 -4.95 14.91
C VAL A 391 -17.18 -5.61 15.55
N ASN A 392 -17.86 -4.86 16.41
CA ASN A 392 -19.19 -5.19 16.88
C ASN A 392 -20.17 -4.88 15.74
N VAL A 393 -20.76 -5.93 15.15
CA VAL A 393 -21.62 -5.83 13.96
C VAL A 393 -22.88 -4.99 14.21
N GLU A 394 -23.39 -4.95 15.43
CA GLU A 394 -24.58 -4.16 15.78
C GLU A 394 -24.24 -2.68 16.02
N ALA A 395 -23.14 -2.42 16.73
CA ALA A 395 -22.73 -1.06 17.09
C ALA A 395 -21.89 -0.36 16.01
N GLY A 396 -21.31 -1.12 15.07
CA GLY A 396 -20.34 -0.63 14.08
C GLY A 396 -19.02 -0.13 14.69
N LYS A 397 -18.72 -0.51 15.94
CA LYS A 397 -17.54 -0.04 16.68
C LYS A 397 -16.54 -1.16 16.89
N ASN A 398 -15.26 -0.82 16.87
CA ASN A 398 -14.20 -1.75 17.24
C ASN A 398 -14.16 -1.94 18.76
N GLU A 399 -14.22 -3.19 19.18
CA GLU A 399 -14.13 -3.60 20.59
C GLU A 399 -12.96 -4.58 20.77
N PRO A 400 -12.26 -4.54 21.92
CA PRO A 400 -11.21 -5.51 22.21
C PRO A 400 -11.71 -6.95 22.09
N ASP A 401 -11.01 -7.78 21.32
CA ASP A 401 -11.33 -9.19 21.21
C ASP A 401 -10.68 -9.96 22.37
N GLY A 402 -11.48 -10.32 23.38
CA GLY A 402 -11.00 -11.03 24.57
C GLY A 402 -10.36 -12.41 24.30
N ASN A 403 -10.46 -12.93 23.07
CA ASN A 403 -9.82 -14.17 22.64
C ASN A 403 -8.44 -13.96 21.99
N ARG A 404 -8.04 -12.72 21.74
CA ARG A 404 -6.80 -12.36 21.04
C ARG A 404 -5.86 -11.58 21.97
N GLY A 405 -4.58 -11.58 21.60
CA GLY A 405 -3.57 -10.79 22.29
C GLY A 405 -3.57 -9.32 21.87
N THR A 406 -2.42 -8.69 22.04
CA THR A 406 -2.10 -7.38 21.47
C THR A 406 -1.93 -7.45 19.95
N ASN A 407 -2.05 -6.30 19.27
CA ASN A 407 -1.79 -6.22 17.83
C ASN A 407 -0.38 -6.70 17.46
N GLU A 408 0.62 -6.47 18.32
CA GLU A 408 2.00 -6.95 18.17
C GLU A 408 2.10 -8.49 18.15
N GLU A 409 1.43 -9.14 19.10
CA GLU A 409 1.39 -10.61 19.21
C GLU A 409 0.66 -11.21 18.01
N GLU A 410 -0.48 -10.64 17.63
CA GLU A 410 -1.27 -11.09 16.48
C GLU A 410 -0.53 -10.87 15.15
N LEU A 411 0.20 -9.76 14.99
CA LEU A 411 1.07 -9.53 13.82
C LEU A 411 2.24 -10.49 13.77
N THR A 412 2.83 -10.83 14.92
CA THR A 412 3.90 -11.84 14.98
C THR A 412 3.37 -13.21 14.58
N HIS A 413 2.15 -13.56 15.02
CA HIS A 413 1.47 -14.78 14.58
C HIS A 413 1.17 -14.74 13.08
N PHE A 414 0.69 -13.61 12.56
CA PHE A 414 0.42 -13.40 11.14
C PHE A 414 1.69 -13.54 10.28
N ALA A 415 2.82 -12.98 10.73
CA ALA A 415 4.12 -13.13 10.08
C ALA A 415 4.53 -14.60 9.97
N LYS A 416 4.33 -15.39 11.03
CA LYS A 416 4.59 -16.82 11.01
C LYS A 416 3.72 -17.55 10.00
N MET A 417 2.42 -17.26 9.94
CA MET A 417 1.51 -17.86 8.95
C MET A 417 1.94 -17.55 7.51
N LEU A 418 2.38 -16.31 7.24
CA LEU A 418 2.92 -15.90 5.94
C LEU A 418 4.16 -16.71 5.55
N VAL A 419 5.10 -16.88 6.48
CA VAL A 419 6.34 -17.65 6.26
C VAL A 419 6.01 -19.13 6.04
N ASP A 420 5.14 -19.71 6.87
CA ASP A 420 4.74 -21.12 6.76
C ASP A 420 4.09 -21.40 5.39
N GLU A 421 3.19 -20.54 4.92
CA GLU A 421 2.58 -20.67 3.59
C GLU A 421 3.61 -20.51 2.46
N ARG A 422 4.51 -19.52 2.55
CA ARG A 422 5.60 -19.36 1.57
C ARG A 422 6.46 -20.62 1.48
N GLN A 423 6.86 -21.18 2.62
CA GLN A 423 7.68 -22.38 2.68
C GLN A 423 6.94 -23.61 2.13
N ALA A 424 5.63 -23.74 2.40
CA ALA A 424 4.79 -24.78 1.82
C ALA A 424 4.76 -24.67 0.28
N ARG A 425 4.57 -23.46 -0.25
CA ARG A 425 4.56 -23.19 -1.70
C ARG A 425 5.89 -23.53 -2.37
N LEU A 426 7.01 -23.15 -1.74
CA LEU A 426 8.35 -23.45 -2.25
C LEU A 426 8.61 -24.96 -2.32
N LYS A 427 8.24 -25.71 -1.27
CA LYS A 427 8.36 -27.18 -1.24
C LYS A 427 7.54 -27.85 -2.34
N LYS A 428 6.29 -27.39 -2.56
CA LYS A 428 5.41 -27.95 -3.59
C LYS A 428 5.92 -27.66 -5.00
N LYS A 429 6.38 -26.42 -5.27
CA LYS A 429 6.98 -26.05 -6.56
C LYS A 429 8.24 -26.87 -6.86
N GLY A 430 9.13 -27.02 -5.87
CA GLY A 430 10.32 -27.87 -6.00
C GLY A 430 9.99 -29.32 -6.32
N SER A 431 8.95 -29.88 -5.68
CA SER A 431 8.50 -31.25 -5.91
C SER A 431 7.83 -31.46 -7.26
N SER A 432 7.24 -30.41 -7.86
CA SER A 432 6.62 -30.47 -9.20
C SER A 432 7.59 -30.31 -10.37
N THR A 433 8.85 -29.95 -10.08
CA THR A 433 9.90 -29.73 -11.09
C THR A 433 10.85 -30.94 -11.21
N LEU A 434 10.72 -31.91 -10.31
CA LEU A 434 11.36 -33.23 -10.34
C LEU A 434 10.38 -34.24 -10.93
#